data_AF-A0A6G1ERZ1-F1
#
_entry.id   AF-A0A6G1ERZ1-F1
#
_cell.length_a   1.000
_cell.length_b   1.000
_cell.length_c   1.000
_cell.angle_alpha   90.00
_cell.angle_beta   90.00
_cell.angle_gamma   90.00
#
_symmetry.space_group_name_H-M   'P 1'
#
loop_
_entity.id
_entity.type
_entity.pdbx_description
1 polymer ?
#
loop_
_entity_poly.entity_id
_entity_poly.type
_entity_poly.pdbx_seq_one_letter_code
_entity_poly.pdbx_strand_id
1 'polypeptide(L)'
;MEGSAAPPPPPKRNNMDYSLAALKLFGCQLAGATEASSSDGTSQAQMLYGIRFQRVWLQGVVVLADYRVGAGHLLLDDGSSVAEITLTPKEAEGQPWREGMYVMVIGSYSGKDSLPRANRPVIKAHKLVDLSAQPDREAMWYMEVAEAFNFFYLQFSAASSHP
;
A
#
# COMPACT_ATOMS: atom_id res chain seq x y z
N MET A 1 38.48 -20.59 17.78
CA MET A 1 37.08 -21.05 17.83
C MET A 1 36.22 -19.90 17.35
N GLU A 2 36.02 -19.79 16.04
CA GLU A 2 35.10 -18.82 15.45
C GLU A 2 33.67 -19.29 15.69
N GLY A 3 32.90 -18.48 16.40
CA GLY A 3 31.47 -18.70 16.60
C GLY A 3 30.74 -18.42 15.29
N SER A 4 30.33 -19.48 14.61
CA SER A 4 29.44 -19.41 13.45
C SER A 4 28.12 -18.76 13.89
N ALA A 5 27.91 -17.50 13.49
CA ALA A 5 26.63 -16.83 13.65
C ALA A 5 25.56 -17.62 12.87
N ALA A 6 24.46 -17.95 13.53
CA ALA A 6 23.36 -18.64 12.90
C ALA A 6 22.88 -17.85 11.65
N PRO A 7 22.57 -18.52 10.54
CA PRO A 7 22.10 -17.85 9.34
C PRO A 7 20.83 -17.04 9.68
N PRO A 8 20.65 -15.86 9.07
CA PRO A 8 19.46 -15.05 9.30
C PRO A 8 18.21 -15.89 8.99
N PRO A 9 17.14 -15.75 9.78
CA PRO A 9 15.93 -16.52 9.59
C PRO A 9 15.44 -16.32 8.14
N PRO A 10 14.96 -17.38 7.48
CA PRO A 10 14.47 -17.28 6.12
C PRO A 10 13.40 -16.19 6.05
N PRO A 11 13.38 -15.33 5.01
CA PRO A 11 12.37 -14.31 4.87
C PRO A 11 10.99 -14.97 4.93
N LYS A 12 10.17 -14.56 5.91
CA LYS A 12 8.80 -15.07 6.05
C LYS A 12 8.11 -14.87 4.70
N ARG A 13 7.68 -15.99 4.10
CA ARG A 13 6.96 -15.96 2.83
C ARG A 13 5.63 -15.26 3.11
N ASN A 14 5.50 -14.00 2.71
CA ASN A 14 4.24 -13.28 2.78
C ASN A 14 3.23 -14.00 1.87
N ASN A 15 2.40 -14.86 2.43
CA ASN A 15 1.35 -15.53 1.69
C ASN A 15 0.22 -14.53 1.46
N MET A 16 0.21 -13.91 0.28
CA MET A 16 -0.79 -12.92 -0.11
C MET A 16 -2.12 -13.63 -0.36
N ASP A 17 -3.14 -13.27 0.41
CA ASP A 17 -4.50 -13.75 0.28
C ASP A 17 -5.27 -12.84 -0.69
N TYR A 18 -5.49 -13.35 -1.90
CA TYR A 18 -6.22 -12.63 -2.95
C TYR A 18 -7.74 -12.61 -2.73
N SER A 19 -8.26 -13.38 -1.75
CA SER A 19 -9.66 -13.26 -1.34
C SER A 19 -9.94 -11.99 -0.54
N LEU A 20 -8.92 -11.42 0.13
CA LEU A 20 -9.04 -10.14 0.82
C LEU A 20 -9.09 -8.99 -0.18
N ALA A 21 -9.91 -7.98 0.13
CA ALA A 21 -10.07 -6.80 -0.70
C ALA A 21 -8.77 -5.97 -0.78
N ALA A 22 -8.57 -5.31 -1.92
CA ALA A 22 -7.67 -4.17 -2.02
C ALA A 22 -8.45 -2.90 -1.68
N LEU A 23 -8.18 -2.28 -0.55
CA LEU A 23 -8.95 -1.12 -0.11
C LEU A 23 -8.61 0.12 -0.94
N LYS A 24 -9.62 0.87 -1.39
CA LYS A 24 -9.46 2.18 -2.03
C LYS A 24 -9.39 3.23 -0.94
N LEU A 25 -8.24 3.88 -0.78
CA LEU A 25 -7.97 4.74 0.37
C LEU A 25 -7.16 5.97 -0.06
N PHE A 26 -7.21 7.01 0.74
CA PHE A 26 -6.13 7.97 0.87
C PHE A 26 -5.03 7.41 1.78
N GLY A 27 -3.77 7.71 1.47
CA GLY A 27 -2.61 7.24 2.21
C GLY A 27 -2.63 7.67 3.67
N CYS A 28 -3.21 8.84 4.01
CA CYS A 28 -3.34 9.29 5.39
C CYS A 28 -4.19 8.34 6.25
N GLN A 29 -5.16 7.63 5.65
CA GLN A 29 -6.03 6.70 6.35
C GLN A 29 -5.26 5.47 6.87
N LEU A 30 -4.12 5.13 6.25
CA LEU A 30 -3.26 4.02 6.70
C LEU A 30 -2.63 4.28 8.07
N ALA A 31 -2.57 5.54 8.54
CA ALA A 31 -2.16 5.84 9.91
C ALA A 31 -3.13 5.24 10.95
N GLY A 32 -4.38 4.96 10.57
CA GLY A 32 -5.37 4.28 11.40
C GLY A 32 -5.24 2.75 11.42
N ALA A 33 -4.41 2.15 10.55
CA ALA A 33 -4.33 0.70 10.43
C ALA A 33 -3.67 0.06 11.68
N THR A 34 -4.11 -1.15 12.01
CA THR A 34 -3.53 -1.99 13.07
C THR A 34 -3.21 -3.38 12.53
N GLU A 35 -2.34 -4.12 13.19
CA GLU A 35 -2.12 -5.52 12.82
C GLU A 35 -3.38 -6.35 13.04
N ALA A 36 -3.68 -7.25 12.11
CA ALA A 36 -4.76 -8.21 12.27
C ALA A 36 -4.25 -9.42 13.04
N SER A 37 -5.01 -9.89 14.04
CA SER A 37 -4.68 -11.15 14.72
C SER A 37 -4.62 -12.31 13.71
N SER A 38 -3.60 -13.16 13.81
CA SER A 38 -3.46 -14.34 12.96
C SER A 38 -3.34 -15.58 13.84
N SER A 39 -4.19 -16.58 13.64
CA SER A 39 -4.08 -17.89 14.31
C SER A 39 -2.84 -18.66 13.86
N ASP A 40 -2.41 -18.45 12.61
CA ASP A 40 -1.41 -19.31 11.94
C ASP A 40 -0.06 -18.62 11.71
N GLY A 41 0.14 -17.39 12.24
CA GLY A 41 1.42 -16.66 12.24
C GLY A 41 2.04 -16.29 10.88
N THR A 42 1.34 -16.57 9.78
CA THR A 42 1.88 -16.54 8.40
C THR A 42 1.31 -15.44 7.52
N SER A 43 0.23 -14.78 7.95
CA SER A 43 -0.49 -13.77 7.16
C SER A 43 -0.29 -12.36 7.77
N GLN A 44 0.58 -11.55 7.15
CA GLN A 44 0.75 -10.12 7.47
C GLN A 44 -0.44 -9.31 6.96
N ALA A 45 -1.62 -9.51 7.54
CA ALA A 45 -2.80 -8.69 7.27
C ALA A 45 -2.92 -7.57 8.30
N GLN A 46 -3.56 -6.49 7.88
CA GLN A 46 -3.87 -5.32 8.68
C GLN A 46 -5.39 -5.21 8.84
N MET A 47 -5.83 -4.45 9.84
CA MET A 47 -7.21 -4.07 10.07
C MET A 47 -7.33 -2.57 9.89
N LEU A 48 -8.37 -2.14 9.18
CA LEU A 48 -8.78 -0.73 9.10
C LEU A 48 -10.30 -0.68 8.91
N TYR A 49 -10.99 0.16 9.68
CA TYR A 49 -12.45 0.25 9.68
C TYR A 49 -13.17 -1.10 9.92
N GLY A 50 -12.57 -1.99 10.71
CA GLY A 50 -13.10 -3.35 10.95
C GLY A 50 -12.89 -4.33 9.78
N ILE A 51 -12.17 -3.93 8.73
CA ILE A 51 -11.91 -4.76 7.55
C ILE A 51 -10.48 -5.31 7.59
N ARG A 52 -10.35 -6.62 7.41
CA ARG A 52 -9.06 -7.29 7.22
C ARG A 52 -8.58 -7.08 5.78
N PHE A 53 -7.37 -6.56 5.60
CA PHE A 53 -6.79 -6.32 4.29
C PHE A 53 -5.29 -6.61 4.27
N GLN A 54 -4.75 -6.83 3.07
CA GLN A 54 -3.31 -6.91 2.83
C GLN A 54 -2.87 -5.98 1.69
N ARG A 55 -3.81 -5.57 0.84
CA ARG A 55 -3.56 -4.76 -0.34
C ARG A 55 -4.31 -3.44 -0.26
N VAL A 56 -3.72 -2.44 -0.86
CA VAL A 56 -4.29 -1.11 -1.02
C VAL A 56 -4.34 -0.77 -2.49
N TRP A 57 -5.29 0.09 -2.83
CA TRP A 57 -5.42 0.79 -4.09
C TRP A 57 -5.28 2.28 -3.78
N LEU A 58 -4.23 2.89 -4.33
CA LEU A 58 -3.95 4.32 -4.21
C LEU A 58 -3.90 4.96 -5.61
N GLN A 59 -4.17 6.26 -5.70
CA GLN A 59 -3.83 7.06 -6.87
C GLN A 59 -3.19 8.38 -6.42
N GLY A 60 -2.25 8.90 -7.18
CA GLY A 60 -1.53 10.13 -6.84
C GLY A 60 -0.50 10.52 -7.88
N VAL A 61 0.19 11.63 -7.61
CA VAL A 61 1.28 12.14 -8.44
C VAL A 61 2.62 11.57 -7.95
N VAL A 62 3.43 11.07 -8.87
CA VAL A 62 4.82 10.70 -8.56
C VAL A 62 5.60 11.99 -8.29
N VAL A 63 6.13 12.15 -7.08
CA VAL A 63 6.93 13.33 -6.66
C VAL A 63 8.42 13.03 -6.60
N LEU A 64 8.80 11.76 -6.63
CA LEU A 64 10.19 11.29 -6.78
C LEU A 64 10.19 9.93 -7.48
N ALA A 65 11.11 9.73 -8.40
CA ALA A 65 11.42 8.42 -8.96
C ALA A 65 12.91 8.10 -8.82
N ASP A 66 13.27 7.19 -7.92
CA ASP A 66 14.65 6.77 -7.67
C ASP A 66 14.87 5.32 -8.13
N TYR A 67 15.68 5.15 -9.18
CA TYR A 67 16.05 3.86 -9.75
C TYR A 67 17.46 3.41 -9.36
N ARG A 68 18.13 4.10 -8.43
CA ARG A 68 19.50 3.76 -8.01
C ARG A 68 19.56 2.51 -7.14
N VAL A 69 18.43 2.08 -6.57
CA VAL A 69 18.34 0.95 -5.65
C VAL A 69 17.28 -0.06 -6.11
N GLY A 70 17.69 -1.32 -6.28
CA GLY A 70 16.79 -2.42 -6.61
C GLY A 70 16.08 -2.23 -7.96
N ALA A 71 14.77 -2.52 -7.99
CA ALA A 71 13.93 -2.29 -9.16
C ALA A 71 13.39 -0.85 -9.26
N GLY A 72 13.70 0.00 -8.27
CA GLY A 72 13.22 1.37 -8.19
C GLY A 72 12.24 1.62 -7.05
N HIS A 73 12.20 2.87 -6.62
CA HIS A 73 11.42 3.40 -5.52
C HIS A 73 10.77 4.70 -5.97
N LEU A 74 9.47 4.85 -5.71
CA LEU A 74 8.73 6.07 -6.00
C LEU A 74 8.20 6.69 -4.71
N LEU A 75 8.09 8.01 -4.70
CA LEU A 75 7.23 8.73 -3.76
C LEU A 75 5.95 9.14 -4.48
N LEU A 76 4.80 8.77 -3.91
CA LEU A 76 3.49 9.05 -4.45
C LEU A 76 2.73 9.98 -3.51
N ASP A 77 2.32 11.15 -3.99
CA ASP A 77 1.50 12.11 -3.25
C ASP A 77 0.05 12.06 -3.75
N ASP A 78 -0.89 11.76 -2.87
CA ASP A 78 -2.32 11.72 -3.19
C ASP A 78 -3.09 12.97 -2.71
N GLY A 79 -2.38 13.99 -2.23
CA GLY A 79 -2.93 15.20 -1.62
C GLY A 79 -3.27 15.06 -0.13
N SER A 80 -3.25 13.84 0.41
CA SER A 80 -3.47 13.56 1.84
C SER A 80 -2.18 13.20 2.58
N SER A 81 -1.26 12.52 1.90
CA SER A 81 0.02 12.03 2.44
C SER A 81 0.94 11.60 1.30
N VAL A 82 2.22 11.40 1.61
CA VAL A 82 3.18 10.81 0.68
C VAL A 82 3.43 9.35 1.05
N ALA A 83 3.19 8.44 0.11
CA ALA A 83 3.45 7.02 0.23
C ALA A 83 4.77 6.62 -0.48
N GLU A 84 5.48 5.67 0.10
CA GLU A 84 6.66 5.03 -0.51
C GLU A 84 6.24 3.79 -1.29
N ILE A 85 6.53 3.78 -2.59
CA ILE A 85 6.18 2.68 -3.48
C ILE A 85 7.46 1.94 -3.88
N THR A 86 7.59 0.69 -3.41
CA THR A 86 8.67 -0.20 -3.86
C THR A 86 8.24 -0.92 -5.12
N LEU A 87 8.98 -0.76 -6.21
CA LEU A 87 8.71 -1.45 -7.46
C LEU A 87 9.18 -2.91 -7.42
N THR A 88 8.53 -3.74 -8.21
CA THR A 88 9.05 -5.07 -8.57
C THR A 88 9.73 -4.97 -9.95
N PRO A 89 10.63 -5.91 -10.31
CA PRO A 89 11.26 -5.90 -11.63
C PRO A 89 10.23 -5.78 -12.77
N LYS A 90 9.13 -6.52 -12.68
CA LYS A 90 8.01 -6.46 -13.62
C LYS A 90 7.43 -5.05 -13.77
N GLU A 91 7.19 -4.36 -12.67
CA GLU A 91 6.62 -3.00 -12.69
C GLU A 91 7.67 -1.95 -13.10
N ALA A 92 8.96 -2.27 -13.03
CA ALA A 92 10.04 -1.41 -13.49
C ALA A 92 10.33 -1.54 -14.99
N GLU A 93 10.08 -2.72 -15.58
CA GLU A 93 10.35 -3.04 -16.99
C GLU A 93 9.34 -2.42 -17.98
N GLY A 94 8.12 -2.08 -17.52
CA GLY A 94 7.03 -1.63 -18.39
C GLY A 94 7.24 -0.25 -19.03
N GLN A 95 7.63 0.74 -18.22
CA GLN A 95 8.02 2.08 -18.67
C GLN A 95 8.82 2.79 -17.57
N PRO A 96 9.62 3.83 -17.89
CA PRO A 96 10.17 4.69 -16.85
C PRO A 96 9.05 5.54 -16.24
N TRP A 97 8.74 5.29 -14.96
CA TRP A 97 7.92 6.17 -14.13
C TRP A 97 8.70 7.45 -13.85
N ARG A 98 8.03 8.60 -13.93
CA ARG A 98 8.67 9.92 -13.85
C ARG A 98 7.88 10.81 -12.92
N GLU A 99 8.59 11.76 -12.33
CA GLU A 99 7.99 12.85 -11.57
C GLU A 99 6.92 13.57 -12.41
N GLY A 100 5.79 13.90 -11.78
CA GLY A 100 4.64 14.53 -12.41
C GLY A 100 3.62 13.56 -13.03
N MET A 101 3.94 12.27 -13.17
CA MET A 101 2.95 11.29 -13.64
C MET A 101 1.85 11.06 -12.60
N TYR A 102 0.59 11.08 -13.03
CA TYR A 102 -0.54 10.65 -12.21
C TYR A 102 -0.74 9.15 -12.39
N VAL A 103 -0.57 8.37 -11.32
CA VAL A 103 -0.54 6.91 -11.38
C VAL A 103 -1.52 6.27 -10.41
N MET A 104 -2.04 5.12 -10.82
CA MET A 104 -2.75 4.18 -9.94
C MET A 104 -1.80 3.08 -9.49
N VAL A 105 -1.81 2.78 -8.20
CA VAL A 105 -1.01 1.71 -7.58
C VAL A 105 -1.92 0.73 -6.87
N ILE A 106 -1.79 -0.55 -7.18
CA ILE A 106 -2.26 -1.65 -6.33
C ILE A 106 -1.04 -2.39 -5.78
N GLY A 107 -0.97 -2.54 -4.47
CA GLY A 107 0.19 -3.17 -3.83
C GLY A 107 -0.09 -3.66 -2.42
N SER A 108 0.82 -4.47 -1.88
CA SER A 108 0.73 -4.92 -0.49
C SER A 108 1.19 -3.82 0.46
N TYR A 109 0.42 -3.60 1.53
CA TYR A 109 0.80 -2.69 2.61
C TYR A 109 1.48 -3.48 3.74
N SER A 110 2.67 -3.03 4.14
CA SER A 110 3.53 -3.77 5.06
C SER A 110 3.28 -3.45 6.55
N GLY A 111 2.26 -2.62 6.86
CA GLY A 111 1.90 -2.26 8.24
C GLY A 111 2.80 -1.20 8.87
N LYS A 112 2.50 -0.81 10.11
CA LYS A 112 3.18 0.30 10.82
C LYS A 112 4.65 0.02 11.15
N ASP A 113 5.00 -1.23 11.42
CA ASP A 113 6.36 -1.64 11.77
C ASP A 113 7.34 -1.49 10.59
N SER A 114 6.79 -1.34 9.39
CA SER A 114 7.53 -1.14 8.15
C SER A 114 7.58 0.32 7.68
N LEU A 115 7.26 1.29 8.54
CA LEU A 115 7.34 2.73 8.23
C LEU A 115 8.73 3.31 8.58
N PRO A 116 9.72 3.39 7.67
CA PRO A 116 10.97 4.10 7.91
C PRO A 116 10.98 5.55 7.38
N ARG A 117 12.11 6.23 7.65
CA ARG A 117 12.59 7.58 7.24
C ARG A 117 11.71 8.80 7.51
N ALA A 118 10.39 8.74 7.36
CA ALA A 118 9.50 9.89 7.53
C ALA A 118 8.06 9.54 7.95
N ASN A 119 7.84 8.35 8.55
CA ASN A 119 6.50 7.88 8.95
C ASN A 119 5.51 7.77 7.76
N ARG A 120 6.02 7.35 6.59
CA ARG A 120 5.27 7.26 5.33
C ARG A 120 4.79 5.83 5.08
N PRO A 121 3.55 5.61 4.60
CA PRO A 121 3.07 4.28 4.23
C PRO A 121 3.98 3.63 3.19
N VAL A 122 4.39 2.37 3.42
CA VAL A 122 5.19 1.60 2.45
C VAL A 122 4.31 0.59 1.73
N ILE A 123 4.25 0.70 0.41
CA ILE A 123 3.48 -0.15 -0.49
C ILE A 123 4.44 -0.86 -1.43
N LYS A 124 4.37 -2.20 -1.49
CA LYS A 124 5.06 -2.97 -2.53
C LYS A 124 4.12 -3.17 -3.71
N ALA A 125 4.48 -2.59 -4.84
CA ALA A 125 3.65 -2.58 -6.03
C ALA A 125 3.44 -3.97 -6.64
N HIS A 126 2.19 -4.30 -6.95
CA HIS A 126 1.80 -5.45 -7.78
C HIS A 126 1.29 -5.03 -9.15
N LYS A 127 0.79 -3.80 -9.27
CA LYS A 127 0.31 -3.19 -10.50
C LYS A 127 0.43 -1.68 -10.41
N LEU A 128 1.05 -1.06 -11.40
CA LEU A 128 1.01 0.36 -11.67
C LEU A 128 0.33 0.64 -13.00
N VAL A 129 -0.40 1.75 -13.08
CA VAL A 129 -1.02 2.23 -14.31
C VAL A 129 -0.81 3.73 -14.43
N ASP A 130 -0.30 4.18 -15.56
CA ASP A 130 -0.25 5.59 -15.91
C ASP A 130 -1.65 6.09 -16.29
N LEU A 131 -2.10 7.11 -15.57
CA LEU A 131 -3.38 7.77 -15.76
C LEU A 131 -3.21 9.24 -16.17
N SER A 132 -1.98 9.69 -16.48
CA SER A 132 -1.66 11.09 -16.78
C SER A 132 -2.42 11.65 -17.99
N ALA A 133 -2.85 10.80 -18.92
CA ALA A 133 -3.67 11.19 -20.08
C ALA A 133 -5.16 11.43 -19.75
N GLN A 134 -5.59 11.19 -18.50
CA GLN A 134 -6.97 11.30 -18.06
C GLN A 134 -7.08 12.35 -16.93
N PRO A 135 -7.21 13.66 -17.24
CA PRO A 135 -7.11 14.73 -16.25
C PRO A 135 -8.20 14.66 -15.17
N ASP A 136 -9.36 14.10 -15.47
CA ASP A 136 -10.47 13.97 -14.52
C ASP A 136 -10.25 12.85 -13.49
N ARG A 137 -9.21 12.02 -13.65
CA ARG A 137 -8.98 10.86 -12.77
C ARG A 137 -8.70 11.25 -11.33
N GLU A 138 -8.02 12.37 -11.11
CA GLU A 138 -7.77 12.85 -9.76
C GLU A 138 -9.07 13.20 -9.05
N ALA A 139 -9.94 14.00 -9.66
CA ALA A 139 -11.24 14.34 -9.09
C ALA A 139 -12.13 13.10 -8.89
N MET A 140 -12.16 12.19 -9.87
CA MET A 140 -12.89 10.93 -9.73
C MET A 140 -12.33 10.06 -8.61
N TRP A 141 -11.01 10.04 -8.38
CA TRP A 141 -10.42 9.26 -7.30
C TRP A 141 -10.93 9.70 -5.93
N TYR A 142 -11.07 11.00 -5.70
CA TYR A 142 -11.63 11.53 -4.45
C TYR A 142 -13.07 11.06 -4.24
N MET A 143 -13.88 11.06 -5.31
CA MET A 143 -15.26 10.54 -5.25
C MET A 143 -15.27 9.03 -4.99
N GLU A 144 -14.42 8.26 -5.67
CA GLU A 144 -14.33 6.80 -5.49
C GLU A 144 -13.95 6.41 -4.07
N VAL A 145 -13.02 7.13 -3.44
CA VAL A 145 -12.63 6.89 -2.03
C VAL A 145 -13.76 7.26 -1.08
N ALA A 146 -14.46 8.38 -1.31
CA ALA A 146 -15.61 8.79 -0.51
C ALA A 146 -16.78 7.79 -0.62
N GLU A 147 -17.09 7.32 -1.83
CA GLU A 147 -18.09 6.27 -2.06
C GLU A 147 -17.69 4.96 -1.37
N ALA A 148 -16.42 4.54 -1.50
CA ALA A 148 -15.93 3.34 -0.84
C ALA A 148 -16.05 3.44 0.70
N PHE A 149 -15.74 4.62 1.25
CA PHE A 149 -15.88 4.88 2.67
C PHE A 149 -17.34 4.78 3.13
N ASN A 150 -18.27 5.44 2.43
CA ASN A 150 -19.68 5.47 2.82
C ASN A 150 -20.38 4.11 2.67
N PHE A 151 -20.12 3.39 1.57
CA PHE A 151 -20.82 2.14 1.28
C PHE A 151 -20.21 0.94 1.99
N PHE A 152 -18.89 0.91 2.18
CA PHE A 152 -18.21 -0.25 2.75
C PHE A 152 -17.65 0.05 4.14
N TYR A 153 -16.86 1.12 4.31
CA TYR A 153 -16.02 1.25 5.51
C TYR A 153 -16.80 1.72 6.74
N LEU A 154 -17.75 2.65 6.56
CA LEU A 154 -18.59 3.15 7.64
C LEU A 154 -19.44 2.04 8.28
N GLN A 155 -19.99 1.15 7.45
CA GLN A 155 -20.84 0.04 7.91
C GLN A 155 -20.05 -0.94 8.78
N PHE A 156 -18.84 -1.32 8.38
CA PHE A 156 -17.98 -2.21 9.17
C PHE A 156 -17.45 -1.54 10.44
N SER A 157 -17.18 -0.23 10.41
CA SER A 157 -16.79 0.53 11.60
C SER A 157 -17.92 0.60 12.63
N ALA A 158 -19.18 0.73 12.19
CA ALA A 158 -20.33 0.73 13.08
C ALA A 158 -20.59 -0.67 13.67
N ALA A 159 -20.54 -1.72 12.84
CA ALA A 159 -20.77 -3.09 13.28
C ALA A 159 -19.73 -3.61 14.29
N SER A 160 -18.49 -3.10 14.24
CA SER A 160 -17.41 -3.47 15.17
C SER A 160 -17.44 -2.69 16.49
N SER A 161 -18.37 -1.74 16.66
CA SER A 161 -18.51 -0.90 17.86
C SER A 161 -19.53 -1.40 18.88
N HIS A 162 -20.26 -2.48 18.59
CA HIS A 162 -21.15 -3.13 19.56
C HIS A 162 -20.47 -4.36 20.20
N PRO A 163 -20.34 -4.40 21.54
CA PRO A 163 -19.73 -5.51 22.28
C PRO A 163 -20.61 -6.77 22.33
#